data_AF-A0A417QNU2-F1
#
_entry.id   AF-A0A417QNU2-F1
#
_cell.length_a   1.000
_cell.length_b   1.000
_cell.length_c   1.000
_cell.angle_alpha   90.00
_cell.angle_beta   90.00
_cell.angle_gamma   90.00
#
_symmetry.space_group_name_H-M   'P 1'
#
loop_
_entity.id
_entity.type
_entity.pdbx_description
1 polymer ?
#
loop_
_entity_poly.entity_id
_entity_poly.type
_entity_poly.pdbx_seq_one_letter_code
_entity_poly.pdbx_strand_id
1 'polypeptide(L)'
;MKKKMDYIKKITKEPRSIIAIVNIISFFLPWISFDVSVSAFGVGADYSTSITGFGMISYSVFGVLFYIMPIIIIAIPFVKALKEYEKYLYLILPIWSIVAMFITCSILKPAQVEVTLVDNSLKIPKLIGFWIALLCNVLILVITMLKKKGVMSASSNETNNNLKNINVKNISNVAREIGASIQSSAFVECKKCGNKIQRGKKFCPNCGEKIVVEQKIVKKYQCSQCGRKASANEKFCSECGAPIKEYVISTTCPNCGGKVSSDAAFCSSCGAKIERGEE
;
A
#
# COMPACT_ATOMS: atom_id res chain seq x y z
N MET A 1 9.96 28.60 0.26
CA MET A 1 8.52 28.28 0.43
C MET A 1 8.07 27.01 -0.30
N LYS A 2 8.42 26.78 -1.58
CA LYS A 2 8.02 25.56 -2.35
C LYS A 2 8.26 24.24 -1.61
N LYS A 3 9.49 24.03 -1.08
CA LYS A 3 9.85 22.81 -0.33
C LYS A 3 8.90 22.54 0.86
N LYS A 4 8.52 23.56 1.64
CA LYS A 4 7.61 23.46 2.81
C LYS A 4 6.18 23.08 2.38
N MET A 5 5.70 23.61 1.25
CA MET A 5 4.41 23.23 0.67
C MET A 5 4.39 21.77 0.21
N ASP A 6 5.48 21.27 -0.36
CA ASP A 6 5.59 19.87 -0.78
C ASP A 6 5.60 18.90 0.42
N TYR A 7 6.24 19.28 1.53
CA TYR A 7 6.19 18.50 2.77
C TYR A 7 4.75 18.40 3.32
N ILE A 8 4.02 19.52 3.40
CA ILE A 8 2.65 19.53 3.93
C ILE A 8 1.71 18.67 3.08
N LYS A 9 1.78 18.78 1.74
CA LYS A 9 1.00 17.95 0.82
C LYS A 9 1.27 16.46 0.99
N LYS A 10 2.52 16.09 1.32
CA LYS A 10 2.90 14.70 1.54
C LYS A 10 2.36 14.14 2.85
N ILE A 11 2.27 14.96 3.91
CA ILE A 11 1.65 14.57 5.20
C ILE A 11 0.15 14.37 5.02
N THR A 12 -0.53 15.30 4.37
CA THR A 12 -2.00 15.26 4.23
C THR A 12 -2.49 14.14 3.32
N LYS A 13 -1.62 13.59 2.46
CA LYS A 13 -1.91 12.42 1.62
C LYS A 13 -1.96 11.10 2.41
N GLU A 14 -1.34 11.05 3.58
CA GLU A 14 -1.36 9.85 4.44
C GLU A 14 -2.30 10.05 5.64
N PRO A 15 -3.49 9.39 5.67
CA PRO A 15 -4.45 9.58 6.76
C PRO A 15 -3.89 9.16 8.13
N ARG A 16 -2.95 8.20 8.14
CA ARG A 16 -2.27 7.74 9.37
C ARG A 16 -1.39 8.84 9.98
N SER A 17 -0.68 9.62 9.15
CA SER A 17 0.15 10.73 9.62
C SER A 17 -0.70 11.87 10.20
N ILE A 18 -1.87 12.15 9.60
CA ILE A 18 -2.82 13.14 10.14
C ILE A 18 -3.31 12.70 11.54
N ILE A 19 -3.72 11.44 11.69
CA ILE A 19 -4.20 10.92 12.97
C ILE A 19 -3.08 10.93 14.03
N ALA A 20 -1.84 10.65 13.63
CA ALA A 20 -0.69 10.76 14.54
C ALA A 20 -0.44 12.20 15.02
N ILE A 21 -0.71 13.21 14.19
CA ILE A 21 -0.65 14.62 14.61
C ILE A 21 -1.75 14.92 15.64
N VAL A 22 -2.98 14.46 15.40
CA VAL A 22 -4.08 14.61 16.37
C VAL A 22 -3.75 13.91 17.69
N ASN A 23 -3.11 12.74 17.63
CA ASN A 23 -2.61 12.03 18.80
C ASN A 23 -1.60 12.90 19.60
N ILE A 24 -0.68 13.59 18.93
CA ILE A 24 0.26 14.51 19.59
C ILE A 24 -0.48 15.68 20.25
N ILE A 25 -1.46 16.26 19.57
CA ILE A 25 -2.25 17.37 20.13
C ILE A 25 -2.99 16.92 21.39
N SER A 26 -3.47 15.68 21.43
CA SER A 26 -4.17 15.14 22.60
C SER A 26 -3.31 15.11 23.88
N PHE A 27 -1.98 15.11 23.76
CA PHE A 27 -1.08 15.14 24.92
C PHE A 27 -1.04 16.50 25.64
N PHE A 28 -1.45 17.57 24.97
CA PHE A 28 -1.56 18.88 25.62
C PHE A 28 -2.86 19.01 26.43
N LEU A 29 -3.81 18.09 26.24
CA LEU A 29 -5.05 18.08 27.00
C LEU A 29 -4.84 17.44 28.39
N PRO A 30 -5.74 17.68 29.35
CA PRO A 30 -5.82 16.93 30.60
C PRO A 30 -6.07 15.43 30.34
N TRP A 31 -5.30 14.57 31.00
CA TRP A 31 -5.34 13.11 30.83
C TRP A 31 -5.93 12.39 32.02
N ILE A 32 -5.56 12.83 33.21
CA ILE A 32 -6.04 12.30 34.48
C ILE A 32 -6.27 13.46 35.45
N SER A 33 -7.14 13.25 36.42
CA SER A 33 -7.23 14.12 37.58
C SER A 33 -7.02 13.34 38.88
N PHE A 34 -6.54 14.06 39.88
CA PHE A 34 -6.41 13.61 41.25
C PHE A 34 -7.27 14.51 42.12
N ASP A 35 -8.08 13.89 42.95
CA ASP A 35 -8.86 14.55 43.97
C ASP A 35 -8.12 14.37 45.29
N VAL A 36 -7.68 15.48 45.89
CA VAL A 36 -6.99 15.50 47.18
C VAL A 36 -7.89 16.23 48.16
N SER A 37 -8.39 15.48 49.14
CA SER A 37 -9.10 16.05 50.28
C SER A 37 -8.11 16.26 51.41
N VAL A 38 -7.92 17.51 51.84
CA VAL A 38 -7.05 17.86 52.98
C VAL A 38 -7.95 18.36 54.11
N SER A 39 -7.85 17.73 55.27
CA SER A 39 -8.49 18.20 56.50
C SER A 39 -7.42 18.67 57.48
N ALA A 40 -7.50 19.94 57.88
CA ALA A 40 -6.63 20.50 58.90
C ALA A 40 -7.44 21.45 59.78
N PHE A 41 -7.28 21.34 61.11
CA PHE A 41 -7.96 22.19 62.10
C PHE A 41 -9.50 22.25 61.94
N GLY A 42 -10.15 21.14 61.59
CA GLY A 42 -11.60 21.07 61.42
C GLY A 42 -12.13 21.76 60.16
N VAL A 43 -11.25 22.24 59.29
CA VAL A 43 -11.59 22.78 57.96
C VAL A 43 -11.13 21.77 56.91
N GLY A 44 -12.08 21.32 56.08
CA GLY A 44 -11.80 20.50 54.91
C GLY A 44 -11.71 21.35 53.65
N ALA A 45 -10.72 21.08 52.81
CA ALA A 45 -10.63 21.65 51.47
C ALA A 45 -10.38 20.54 50.45
N ASP A 46 -11.17 20.52 49.38
CA ASP A 46 -11.05 19.60 48.27
C ASP A 46 -10.34 20.30 47.10
N TYR A 47 -9.22 19.74 46.67
CA TYR A 47 -8.47 20.22 45.52
C TYR A 47 -8.51 19.17 44.43
N SER A 48 -9.03 19.54 43.25
CA SER A 48 -8.91 18.73 42.04
C SER A 48 -7.75 19.27 41.20
N THR A 49 -6.76 18.44 40.92
CA THR A 49 -5.64 18.79 40.05
C THR A 49 -5.64 17.87 38.84
N SER A 50 -5.47 18.44 37.65
CA SER A 50 -5.38 17.66 36.42
C SER A 50 -3.96 17.67 35.88
N ILE A 51 -3.52 16.52 35.39
CA ILE A 51 -2.21 16.36 34.76
C ILE A 51 -2.45 16.19 33.27
N THR A 52 -1.78 17.01 32.46
CA THR A 52 -1.79 16.88 31.01
C THR A 52 -1.02 15.66 30.58
N GLY A 53 -1.27 15.17 29.36
CA GLY A 53 -0.50 14.09 28.78
C GLY A 53 1.01 14.33 28.86
N PHE A 54 1.50 15.53 28.54
CA PHE A 54 2.92 15.90 28.71
C PHE A 54 3.40 15.91 30.16
N GLY A 55 2.54 16.33 31.10
CA GLY A 55 2.87 16.34 32.53
C GLY A 55 3.22 14.95 33.08
N MET A 56 2.79 13.89 32.39
CA MET A 56 3.10 12.49 32.74
C MET A 56 4.59 12.13 32.58
N ILE A 57 5.35 12.88 31.77
CA ILE A 57 6.80 12.65 31.57
C ILE A 57 7.56 12.69 32.89
N SER A 58 7.19 13.59 33.79
CA SER A 58 7.85 13.80 35.07
C SER A 58 7.67 12.62 36.02
N TYR A 59 6.72 11.73 35.75
CA TYR A 59 6.38 10.59 36.61
C TYR A 59 6.94 9.26 36.10
N SER A 60 7.32 9.16 34.82
CA SER A 60 7.79 7.90 34.25
C SER A 60 8.58 8.07 32.95
N VAL A 61 9.71 7.38 32.84
CA VAL A 61 10.51 7.28 31.60
C VAL A 61 9.71 6.64 30.45
N PHE A 62 8.72 5.79 30.79
CA PHE A 62 7.81 5.21 29.80
C PHE A 62 6.96 6.27 29.09
N GLY A 63 6.70 7.42 29.74
CA GLY A 63 6.10 8.58 29.11
C GLY A 63 6.93 9.02 27.90
N VAL A 64 8.23 9.29 28.09
CA VAL A 64 9.13 9.77 27.01
C VAL A 64 9.07 8.86 25.78
N LEU A 65 9.19 7.55 25.98
CA LEU A 65 9.15 6.56 24.89
C LEU A 65 7.81 6.58 24.15
N PHE A 66 6.70 6.75 24.88
CA PHE A 66 5.36 6.84 24.32
C PHE A 66 5.19 8.05 23.38
N TYR A 67 5.78 9.21 23.66
CA TYR A 67 5.70 10.39 22.77
C TYR A 67 6.55 10.27 21.51
N ILE A 68 7.64 9.50 21.56
CA ILE A 68 8.50 9.27 20.40
C ILE A 68 7.75 8.45 19.34
N MET A 69 6.82 7.57 19.74
CA MET A 69 6.08 6.69 18.83
C MET A 69 5.27 7.45 17.75
N PRO A 70 4.37 8.41 18.06
CA PRO A 70 3.66 9.17 17.03
C PRO A 70 4.57 10.04 16.17
N ILE A 71 5.73 10.49 16.70
CA ILE A 71 6.73 11.22 15.92
C ILE A 71 7.36 10.29 14.86
N ILE A 72 7.71 9.05 15.25
CA ILE A 72 8.19 8.04 14.30
C ILE A 72 7.14 7.79 13.23
N ILE A 73 5.87 7.66 13.60
CA ILE A 73 4.75 7.46 12.67
C ILE A 73 4.68 8.60 11.63
N ILE A 74 4.84 9.85 12.05
CA ILE A 74 4.87 11.01 11.14
C ILE A 74 6.12 11.01 10.25
N ALA A 75 7.25 10.49 10.73
CA ALA A 75 8.52 10.45 10.01
C ALA A 75 8.60 9.38 8.91
N ILE A 76 7.86 8.28 9.04
CA ILE A 76 7.84 7.15 8.07
C ILE A 76 7.74 7.60 6.59
N PRO A 77 6.80 8.47 6.17
CA PRO A 77 6.70 8.90 4.76
C PRO A 77 7.95 9.64 4.24
N PHE A 78 8.76 10.19 5.12
CA PHE A 78 9.94 10.99 4.78
C PHE A 78 11.23 10.18 4.73
N VAL A 79 11.35 9.14 5.55
CA VAL A 79 12.57 8.34 5.66
C VAL A 79 12.45 7.10 4.78
N LYS A 80 13.27 7.01 3.72
CA LYS A 80 13.27 5.85 2.81
C LYS A 80 13.53 4.53 3.54
N ALA A 81 14.45 4.51 4.51
CA ALA A 81 14.77 3.33 5.30
C ALA A 81 13.57 2.79 6.10
N LEU A 82 12.68 3.67 6.58
CA LEU A 82 11.49 3.25 7.34
C LEU A 82 10.36 2.73 6.45
N LYS A 83 10.40 3.00 5.13
CA LYS A 83 9.37 2.54 4.20
C LYS A 83 9.37 1.03 4.00
N GLU A 84 10.53 0.40 4.05
CA GLU A 84 10.65 -1.06 3.96
C GLU A 84 9.90 -1.76 5.10
N TYR A 85 9.91 -1.15 6.28
CA TYR A 85 9.23 -1.63 7.47
C TYR A 85 7.88 -0.96 7.73
N GLU A 86 7.37 -0.17 6.78
CA GLU A 86 6.21 0.72 6.97
C GLU A 86 5.04 0.00 7.64
N LYS A 87 4.66 -1.15 7.09
CA LYS A 87 3.52 -1.94 7.56
C LYS A 87 3.71 -2.46 8.99
N TYR A 88 4.91 -2.90 9.34
CA TYR A 88 5.21 -3.41 10.67
C TYR A 88 5.25 -2.27 11.69
N LEU A 89 5.83 -1.13 11.32
CA LEU A 89 5.88 0.06 12.18
C LEU A 89 4.48 0.59 12.50
N TYR A 90 3.61 0.75 11.48
CA TYR A 90 2.22 1.17 11.70
C TYR A 90 1.36 0.16 12.47
N LEU A 91 1.82 -1.09 12.60
CA LEU A 91 1.13 -2.12 13.38
C LEU A 91 1.63 -2.15 14.82
N ILE A 92 2.94 -2.17 15.03
CA ILE A 92 3.56 -2.40 16.34
C ILE A 92 3.55 -1.11 17.18
N LEU A 93 3.83 0.05 16.59
CA LEU A 93 3.94 1.32 17.33
C LEU A 93 2.63 1.71 18.04
N PRO A 94 1.43 1.62 17.43
CA PRO A 94 0.18 1.92 18.13
C PRO A 94 -0.17 0.91 19.22
N ILE A 95 0.17 -0.38 19.02
CA ILE A 95 -0.06 -1.42 20.05
C ILE A 95 0.80 -1.13 21.27
N TRP A 96 2.10 -0.87 21.06
CA TRP A 96 3.02 -0.50 22.11
C TRP A 96 2.55 0.76 22.85
N SER A 97 2.11 1.76 22.09
CA SER A 97 1.56 3.03 22.60
C SER A 97 0.36 2.80 23.52
N ILE A 98 -0.60 1.96 23.12
CA ILE A 98 -1.76 1.60 23.95
C ILE A 98 -1.30 0.89 25.25
N VAL A 99 -0.40 -0.08 25.13
CA VAL A 99 0.12 -0.83 26.29
C VAL A 99 0.83 0.11 27.27
N ALA A 100 1.73 0.96 26.77
CA ALA A 100 2.45 1.94 27.59
C ALA A 100 1.50 2.93 28.29
N MET A 101 0.43 3.34 27.61
CA MET A 101 -0.59 4.23 28.18
C MET A 101 -1.28 3.60 29.41
N PHE A 102 -1.74 2.35 29.31
CA PHE A 102 -2.37 1.67 30.43
C PHE A 102 -1.37 1.38 31.57
N ILE A 103 -0.15 0.96 31.22
CA ILE A 103 0.93 0.74 32.20
C ILE A 103 1.24 2.03 32.97
N THR A 104 1.35 3.17 32.29
CA THR A 104 1.64 4.45 32.94
C THR A 104 0.53 4.82 33.93
N CYS A 105 -0.74 4.63 33.58
CA CYS A 105 -1.86 4.82 34.51
C CYS A 105 -1.83 3.86 35.70
N SER A 106 -1.35 2.62 35.53
CA SER A 106 -1.20 1.65 36.63
C SER A 106 -0.02 1.97 37.56
N ILE A 107 1.03 2.60 37.05
CA ILE A 107 2.24 2.95 37.82
C ILE A 107 2.08 4.27 38.58
N LEU A 108 1.12 5.12 38.18
CA LEU A 108 0.72 6.32 38.92
C LEU A 108 0.10 5.97 40.28
N LYS A 109 0.95 5.54 41.20
CA LYS A 109 0.70 5.67 42.62
C LYS A 109 0.92 7.15 42.94
N PRO A 110 0.02 7.82 43.67
CA PRO A 110 0.35 9.12 44.23
C PRO A 110 1.53 8.93 45.17
N ALA A 111 2.73 9.26 44.69
CA ALA A 111 3.80 9.63 45.59
C ALA A 111 3.32 10.93 46.27
N GLN A 112 3.66 11.11 47.55
CA GLN A 112 3.16 12.18 48.41
C GLN A 112 1.72 11.94 48.92
N VAL A 113 1.55 11.13 49.95
CA VAL A 113 1.01 11.52 51.28
C VAL A 113 0.88 10.21 52.08
N GLU A 114 1.54 10.15 53.23
CA GLU A 114 1.34 9.12 54.25
C GLU A 114 -0.06 9.32 54.86
N VAL A 115 -1.11 8.96 54.10
CA VAL A 115 -2.49 9.00 54.58
C VAL A 115 -2.76 7.68 55.30
N THR A 116 -2.83 7.75 56.63
CA THR A 116 -3.46 6.72 57.45
C THR A 116 -4.97 6.69 57.17
N LEU A 117 -5.41 6.19 56.02
CA LEU A 117 -6.81 5.86 55.76
C LEU A 117 -6.90 4.57 54.92
N VAL A 118 -7.23 3.51 55.65
CA VAL A 118 -8.07 2.35 55.30
C VAL A 118 -8.52 2.26 53.84
N ASP A 119 -8.10 1.18 53.19
CA ASP A 119 -8.71 0.48 52.06
C ASP A 119 -9.84 1.23 51.35
N ASN A 120 -9.50 2.10 50.40
CA ASN A 120 -10.45 2.51 49.38
C ASN A 120 -9.76 2.56 48.03
N SER A 121 -10.35 1.85 47.07
CA SER A 121 -9.86 1.75 45.69
C SER A 121 -9.73 3.15 45.08
N LEU A 122 -8.50 3.66 44.96
CA LEU A 122 -8.20 4.96 44.37
C LEU A 122 -8.59 4.93 42.88
N LYS A 123 -9.77 5.47 42.55
CA LYS A 123 -10.22 5.59 41.17
C LYS A 123 -9.58 6.84 40.56
N ILE A 124 -8.63 6.65 39.65
CA ILE A 124 -8.06 7.75 38.85
C ILE A 124 -8.98 7.97 37.63
N PRO A 125 -9.81 9.03 37.61
CA PRO A 125 -10.65 9.34 36.46
C PRO A 125 -9.79 9.68 35.24
N LYS A 126 -10.14 9.09 34.10
CA LYS A 126 -9.49 9.34 32.81
C LYS A 126 -10.23 10.44 32.07
N LEU A 127 -9.52 11.50 31.72
CA LEU A 127 -10.05 12.69 31.07
C LEU A 127 -9.97 12.58 29.54
N ILE A 128 -10.46 13.63 28.85
CA ILE A 128 -10.64 13.66 27.41
C ILE A 128 -9.36 13.36 26.61
N GLY A 129 -8.20 13.82 27.07
CA GLY A 129 -6.92 13.61 26.37
C GLY A 129 -6.56 12.13 26.24
N PHE A 130 -6.81 11.34 27.30
CA PHE A 130 -6.58 9.90 27.30
C PHE A 130 -7.44 9.20 26.23
N TRP A 131 -8.72 9.52 26.16
CA TRP A 131 -9.65 8.87 25.24
C TRP A 131 -9.38 9.25 23.79
N ILE A 132 -9.01 10.50 23.51
CA ILE A 132 -8.60 10.93 22.17
C ILE A 132 -7.36 10.17 21.73
N ALA A 133 -6.36 10.01 22.60
CA ALA A 133 -5.15 9.27 22.27
C ALA A 133 -5.42 7.79 22.01
N LEU A 134 -6.25 7.15 22.86
CA LEU A 134 -6.69 5.77 22.65
C LEU A 134 -7.37 5.62 21.29
N LEU A 135 -8.32 6.50 20.97
CA LEU A 135 -9.04 6.49 19.70
C LEU A 135 -8.09 6.66 18.52
N CYS A 136 -7.13 7.60 18.60
CA CYS A 136 -6.16 7.81 17.53
C CYS A 136 -5.30 6.55 17.27
N ASN A 137 -4.79 5.91 18.32
CA ASN A 137 -3.98 4.69 18.17
C ASN A 137 -4.81 3.53 17.60
N VAL A 138 -6.06 3.37 18.04
CA VAL A 138 -6.99 2.36 17.50
C VAL A 138 -7.31 2.64 16.03
N LEU A 139 -7.58 3.90 15.65
CA LEU A 139 -7.85 4.28 14.26
C LEU A 139 -6.66 4.00 13.34
N ILE A 140 -5.43 4.28 13.78
CA ILE A 140 -4.22 3.94 13.01
C ILE A 140 -4.14 2.42 12.79
N LEU A 141 -4.45 1.62 13.79
CA LEU A 141 -4.45 0.16 13.69
C LEU A 141 -5.53 -0.34 12.74
N VAL A 142 -6.76 0.19 12.85
CA VAL A 142 -7.88 -0.15 11.96
C VAL A 142 -7.55 0.19 10.52
N ILE A 143 -7.05 1.40 10.23
CA ILE A 143 -6.66 1.80 8.87
C ILE A 143 -5.55 0.90 8.33
N THR A 144 -4.59 0.51 9.17
CA THR A 144 -3.51 -0.40 8.79
C THR A 144 -4.03 -1.81 8.47
N MET A 145 -5.01 -2.31 9.22
CA MET A 145 -5.69 -3.57 8.95
C MET A 145 -6.53 -3.52 7.67
N LEU A 146 -7.25 -2.42 7.42
CA LEU A 146 -8.06 -2.23 6.22
C LEU A 146 -7.19 -2.17 4.95
N LYS A 147 -6.03 -1.52 5.03
CA LYS A 147 -5.03 -1.57 3.94
C LYS A 147 -4.48 -2.98 3.71
N LYS A 148 -4.28 -3.79 4.76
CA LYS A 148 -3.81 -5.19 4.63
C LYS A 148 -4.83 -6.10 3.92
N LYS A 149 -6.12 -5.87 4.10
CA LYS A 149 -7.20 -6.65 3.47
C LYS A 149 -7.55 -6.20 2.04
N GLY A 150 -6.89 -5.19 1.49
CA GLY A 150 -7.17 -4.68 0.13
C GLY A 150 -8.51 -3.95 -0.02
N VAL A 151 -9.20 -3.66 1.09
CA VAL A 151 -10.54 -3.01 1.09
C VAL A 151 -10.43 -1.49 0.98
N MET A 152 -9.24 -0.93 1.14
CA MET A 152 -8.98 0.49 0.95
C MET A 152 -8.13 0.71 -0.30
N SER A 153 -8.77 0.60 -1.48
CA SER A 153 -8.31 1.35 -2.65
C SER A 153 -8.30 2.82 -2.27
N ALA A 154 -7.18 3.50 -2.53
CA ALA A 154 -7.00 4.90 -2.27
C ALA A 154 -8.17 5.73 -2.82
N SER A 155 -9.08 6.15 -1.93
CA SER A 155 -9.83 7.40 -2.15
C SER A 155 -8.83 8.52 -1.96
N SER A 156 -8.05 8.79 -3.00
CA SER A 156 -7.53 10.11 -3.27
C SER A 156 -8.15 10.52 -4.60
N ASN A 157 -9.29 11.20 -4.49
CA ASN A 157 -9.76 12.13 -5.51
C ASN A 157 -8.62 13.13 -5.78
N GLU A 158 -7.79 12.81 -6.76
CA GLU A 158 -6.87 13.75 -7.40
C GLU A 158 -6.83 13.40 -8.90
N THR A 159 -7.99 13.52 -9.54
CA THR A 159 -8.07 13.61 -11.00
C THR A 159 -9.13 14.61 -11.36
N ASN A 160 -8.93 15.88 -10.99
CA ASN A 160 -9.64 17.01 -11.59
C ASN A 160 -8.85 18.28 -11.30
N ASN A 161 -8.12 18.75 -12.32
CA ASN A 161 -8.01 20.18 -12.68
C ASN A 161 -7.05 20.45 -13.84
N ASN A 162 -6.85 19.49 -14.76
CA ASN A 162 -6.23 19.78 -16.08
C ASN A 162 -6.74 18.87 -17.20
N LEU A 163 -8.04 18.54 -17.19
CA LEU A 163 -8.69 17.86 -18.32
C LEU A 163 -10.08 18.44 -18.62
N LYS A 164 -10.15 19.75 -18.83
CA LYS A 164 -11.37 20.40 -19.36
C LYS A 164 -11.44 20.40 -20.89
N ASN A 165 -10.66 19.57 -21.59
CA ASN A 165 -10.75 19.52 -23.06
C ASN A 165 -10.47 18.16 -23.71
N ILE A 166 -10.80 17.04 -23.04
CA ILE A 166 -10.82 15.73 -23.69
C ILE A 166 -12.24 15.17 -23.61
N ASN A 167 -12.82 14.87 -24.78
CA ASN A 167 -14.18 14.31 -24.90
C ASN A 167 -14.20 12.84 -24.43
N VAL A 168 -14.29 12.65 -23.11
CA VAL A 168 -14.23 11.37 -22.40
C VAL A 168 -15.26 10.34 -22.91
N LYS A 169 -16.38 10.78 -23.50
CA LYS A 169 -17.42 9.89 -24.05
C LYS A 169 -16.92 9.03 -25.23
N ASN A 170 -15.94 9.51 -25.99
CA ASN A 170 -15.39 8.75 -27.12
C ASN A 170 -14.35 7.71 -26.65
N ILE A 171 -13.62 8.00 -25.59
CA ILE A 171 -12.60 7.10 -25.02
C ILE A 171 -13.26 5.93 -24.28
N SER A 172 -14.38 6.16 -23.60
CA SER A 172 -15.12 5.09 -22.92
C SER A 172 -15.67 4.04 -23.88
N ASN A 173 -16.08 4.46 -25.08
CA ASN A 173 -16.63 3.54 -26.09
C ASN A 173 -15.51 2.68 -26.71
N VAL A 174 -14.35 3.30 -26.99
CA VAL A 174 -13.16 2.60 -27.50
C VAL A 174 -12.59 1.63 -26.44
N ALA A 175 -12.54 2.02 -25.16
CA ALA A 175 -12.10 1.14 -24.09
C ALA A 175 -13.04 -0.05 -23.87
N ARG A 176 -14.35 0.11 -24.11
CA ARG A 176 -15.34 -0.97 -24.01
C ARG A 176 -15.24 -1.96 -25.17
N GLU A 177 -14.95 -1.50 -26.39
CA GLU A 177 -14.72 -2.34 -27.57
C GLU A 177 -13.37 -3.10 -27.49
N ILE A 178 -12.32 -2.45 -26.96
CA ILE A 178 -11.02 -3.10 -26.74
C ILE A 178 -11.09 -4.10 -25.56
N GLY A 179 -11.85 -3.80 -24.51
CA GLY A 179 -12.06 -4.70 -23.37
C GLY A 179 -12.79 -5.99 -23.74
N ALA A 180 -13.82 -5.90 -24.60
CA ALA A 180 -14.59 -7.06 -25.07
C ALA A 180 -13.78 -7.98 -26.01
N SER A 181 -12.88 -7.42 -26.82
CA SER A 181 -12.05 -8.19 -27.76
C SER A 181 -10.85 -8.90 -27.09
N ILE A 182 -10.35 -8.39 -25.96
CA ILE A 182 -9.24 -9.03 -25.22
C ILE A 182 -9.74 -10.26 -24.43
N GLN A 183 -10.94 -10.21 -23.84
CA GLN A 183 -11.51 -11.33 -23.06
C GLN A 183 -11.76 -12.60 -23.91
N SER A 184 -12.06 -12.41 -25.20
CA SER A 184 -12.26 -13.49 -26.19
C SER A 184 -10.96 -14.24 -26.53
N SER A 185 -9.79 -13.63 -26.31
CA SER A 185 -8.51 -14.18 -26.76
C SER A 185 -7.75 -15.03 -25.73
N ALA A 186 -8.24 -15.15 -24.49
CA ALA A 186 -7.54 -15.88 -23.43
C ALA A 186 -7.89 -17.38 -23.35
N PHE A 187 -9.00 -17.78 -23.97
CA PHE A 187 -9.53 -19.14 -23.90
C PHE A 187 -9.67 -19.75 -25.30
N VAL A 188 -9.44 -21.06 -25.41
CA VAL A 188 -9.68 -21.88 -26.59
C VAL A 188 -10.69 -22.95 -26.17
N GLU A 189 -11.70 -23.16 -26.99
CA GLU A 189 -12.73 -24.15 -26.73
C GLU A 189 -12.31 -25.52 -27.27
N CYS A 190 -12.55 -26.57 -26.49
CA CYS A 190 -12.24 -27.92 -26.92
C CYS A 190 -13.19 -28.37 -28.02
N LYS A 191 -12.66 -28.71 -29.20
CA LYS A 191 -13.47 -29.23 -30.31
C LYS A 191 -14.21 -30.54 -30.00
N LYS A 192 -13.77 -31.31 -29.00
CA LYS A 192 -14.36 -32.61 -28.64
C LYS A 192 -15.39 -32.56 -27.51
N CYS A 193 -15.21 -31.70 -26.51
CA CYS A 193 -16.09 -31.64 -25.34
C CYS A 193 -16.66 -30.26 -25.02
N GLY A 194 -16.34 -29.23 -25.82
CA GLY A 194 -16.83 -27.86 -25.60
C GLY A 194 -16.24 -27.15 -24.39
N ASN A 195 -15.33 -27.77 -23.63
CA ASN A 195 -14.78 -27.12 -22.45
C ASN A 195 -13.90 -25.91 -22.81
N LYS A 196 -14.01 -24.82 -22.05
CA LYS A 196 -13.18 -23.61 -22.21
C LYS A 196 -11.82 -23.82 -21.54
N ILE A 197 -10.76 -23.76 -22.33
CA ILE A 197 -9.40 -24.07 -21.87
C ILE A 197 -8.55 -22.82 -21.99
N GLN A 198 -7.79 -22.49 -20.96
CA GLN A 198 -6.82 -21.41 -21.04
C GLN A 198 -5.74 -21.73 -22.08
N ARG A 199 -5.37 -20.75 -22.92
CA ARG A 199 -4.27 -20.90 -23.88
C ARG A 199 -2.97 -21.30 -23.14
N GLY A 200 -2.21 -22.25 -23.71
CA GLY A 200 -0.97 -22.78 -23.13
C GLY A 200 -1.05 -24.21 -22.57
N LYS A 201 -2.23 -24.84 -22.54
CA LYS A 201 -2.38 -26.27 -22.22
C LYS A 201 -2.21 -27.12 -23.49
N LYS A 202 -1.47 -28.23 -23.40
CA LYS A 202 -1.25 -29.18 -24.52
C LYS A 202 -2.42 -30.14 -24.73
N PHE A 203 -3.17 -30.43 -23.67
CA PHE A 203 -4.30 -31.35 -23.66
C PHE A 203 -5.49 -30.76 -22.92
N CYS A 204 -6.70 -31.15 -23.31
CA CYS A 204 -7.92 -30.78 -22.60
C CYS A 204 -7.98 -31.51 -21.25
N PRO A 205 -8.15 -30.80 -20.12
CA PRO A 205 -8.24 -31.43 -18.81
C PRO A 205 -9.53 -32.24 -18.60
N ASN A 206 -10.55 -32.04 -19.46
CA ASN A 206 -11.84 -32.71 -19.32
C ASN A 206 -11.90 -34.00 -20.16
N CYS A 207 -11.47 -33.96 -21.44
CA CYS A 207 -11.60 -35.10 -22.35
C CYS A 207 -10.27 -35.68 -22.86
N GLY A 208 -9.12 -35.14 -22.43
CA GLY A 208 -7.80 -35.61 -22.84
C GLY A 208 -7.37 -35.26 -24.27
N GLU A 209 -8.24 -34.61 -25.05
CA GLU A 209 -7.96 -34.29 -26.46
C GLU A 209 -6.79 -33.30 -26.60
N LYS A 210 -5.93 -33.51 -27.61
CA LYS A 210 -4.78 -32.64 -27.87
C LYS A 210 -5.26 -31.30 -28.45
N ILE A 211 -4.81 -30.21 -27.86
CA ILE A 211 -5.20 -28.86 -28.29
C ILE A 211 -4.17 -28.35 -29.28
N VAL A 212 -4.57 -28.18 -30.54
CA VAL A 212 -3.76 -27.51 -31.55
C VAL A 212 -4.15 -26.04 -31.54
N VAL A 213 -3.34 -25.20 -30.90
CA VAL A 213 -3.49 -23.74 -30.96
C VAL A 213 -2.84 -23.28 -32.26
N GLU A 214 -3.65 -22.80 -33.20
CA GLU A 214 -3.18 -22.24 -34.45
C GLU A 214 -2.48 -20.89 -34.15
N GLN A 215 -1.14 -20.91 -34.19
CA GLN A 215 -0.31 -19.76 -33.83
C GLN A 215 -0.31 -18.75 -34.98
N LYS A 216 -0.62 -17.48 -34.70
CA LYS A 216 -0.36 -16.39 -35.65
C LYS A 216 1.14 -16.15 -35.73
N ILE A 217 1.79 -16.82 -36.67
CA ILE A 217 3.18 -16.58 -37.05
C ILE A 217 3.23 -15.28 -37.84
N VAL A 218 3.97 -14.28 -37.34
CA VAL A 218 4.25 -13.05 -38.09
C VAL A 218 5.66 -13.16 -38.65
N LYS A 219 5.76 -13.31 -39.97
CA LYS A 219 7.02 -13.27 -40.71
C LYS A 219 7.50 -11.83 -40.80
N LYS A 220 8.75 -11.56 -40.41
CA LYS A 220 9.42 -10.27 -40.67
C LYS A 220 10.69 -10.51 -41.48
N TYR A 221 11.08 -9.52 -42.28
CA TYR A 221 12.26 -9.62 -43.14
C TYR A 221 13.25 -8.51 -42.77
N GLN A 222 14.53 -8.85 -42.64
CA GLN A 222 15.58 -7.88 -42.30
C GLN A 222 16.90 -8.21 -42.99
N CYS A 223 17.62 -7.17 -43.41
CA CYS A 223 18.96 -7.31 -43.97
C CYS A 223 19.96 -7.79 -42.91
N SER A 224 20.74 -8.81 -43.26
CA SER A 224 21.75 -9.41 -42.38
C SER A 224 22.98 -8.52 -42.16
N GLN A 225 23.27 -7.58 -43.06
CA GLN A 225 24.47 -6.74 -43.01
C GLN A 225 24.19 -5.34 -42.45
N CYS A 226 23.16 -4.65 -42.95
CA CYS A 226 22.87 -3.26 -42.54
C CYS A 226 21.70 -3.15 -41.54
N GLY A 227 20.99 -4.25 -41.26
CA GLY A 227 19.86 -4.25 -40.32
C GLY A 227 18.58 -3.56 -40.82
N ARG A 228 18.53 -3.13 -42.08
CA ARG A 228 17.33 -2.52 -42.67
C ARG A 228 16.17 -3.52 -42.71
N LYS A 229 14.99 -3.11 -42.26
CA LYS A 229 13.74 -3.88 -42.41
C LYS A 229 13.37 -3.95 -43.89
N ALA A 230 13.00 -5.15 -44.34
CA ALA A 230 12.61 -5.42 -45.71
C ALA A 230 11.16 -5.90 -45.78
N SER A 231 10.57 -5.82 -46.97
CA SER A 231 9.28 -6.44 -47.28
C SER A 231 9.45 -7.90 -47.76
N ALA A 232 8.36 -8.67 -47.77
CA ALA A 232 8.37 -10.09 -48.14
C ALA A 232 8.86 -10.40 -49.57
N ASN A 233 8.88 -9.39 -50.44
CA ASN A 233 9.23 -9.56 -51.86
C ASN A 233 10.66 -9.10 -52.20
N GLU A 234 11.41 -8.56 -51.24
CA GLU A 234 12.79 -8.10 -51.49
C GLU A 234 13.79 -9.25 -51.29
N LYS A 235 14.48 -9.65 -52.37
CA LYS A 235 15.53 -10.69 -52.31
C LYS A 235 16.87 -10.15 -51.82
N PHE A 236 17.17 -8.89 -52.15
CA PHE A 236 18.42 -8.21 -51.81
C PHE A 236 18.12 -6.84 -51.23
N CYS A 237 18.92 -6.41 -50.26
CA CYS A 237 18.81 -5.09 -49.68
C CYS A 237 19.18 -4.01 -50.69
N SER A 238 18.30 -3.04 -50.89
CA SER A 238 18.51 -1.91 -51.80
C SER A 238 19.62 -0.93 -51.36
N GLU A 239 20.07 -0.99 -50.10
CA GLU A 239 21.16 -0.12 -49.61
C GLU A 239 22.53 -0.76 -49.72
N CYS A 240 22.65 -2.05 -49.39
CA CYS A 240 23.96 -2.70 -49.25
C CYS A 240 24.13 -3.94 -50.13
N GLY A 241 23.14 -4.30 -50.95
CA GLY A 241 23.18 -5.45 -51.86
C GLY A 241 23.15 -6.83 -51.20
N ALA A 242 23.17 -6.91 -49.87
CA ALA A 242 23.19 -8.18 -49.14
C ALA A 242 21.82 -8.89 -49.16
N PRO A 243 21.78 -10.24 -49.11
CA PRO A 243 20.53 -10.99 -49.09
C PRO A 243 19.73 -10.74 -47.82
N ILE A 244 18.41 -10.68 -47.98
CA ILE A 244 17.45 -10.48 -46.88
C ILE A 244 17.10 -11.85 -46.28
N LYS A 245 17.10 -11.94 -44.95
CA LYS A 245 16.70 -13.14 -44.22
C LYS A 245 15.28 -13.00 -43.69
N GLU A 246 14.53 -14.10 -43.71
CA GLU A 246 13.23 -14.23 -43.05
C GLU A 246 13.44 -14.55 -41.57
N TYR A 247 12.71 -13.85 -40.70
CA TYR A 247 12.70 -14.09 -39.27
C TYR A 247 11.26 -14.39 -38.84
N VAL A 248 11.08 -15.59 -38.30
CA VAL A 248 9.81 -16.04 -37.73
C VAL A 248 9.70 -15.55 -36.31
N ILE A 249 8.81 -14.59 -36.07
CA ILE A 249 8.58 -14.04 -34.73
C ILE A 249 7.24 -14.56 -34.21
N SER A 250 7.31 -15.41 -33.17
CA SER A 250 6.14 -15.70 -32.36
C SER A 250 5.82 -14.50 -31.48
N THR A 251 4.62 -13.94 -31.63
CA THR A 251 4.11 -12.86 -30.77
C THR A 251 3.55 -13.36 -29.44
N THR A 252 3.59 -14.68 -29.21
CA THR A 252 3.00 -15.33 -28.05
C THR A 252 3.97 -16.37 -27.46
N CYS A 253 4.12 -16.37 -26.14
CA CYS A 253 4.98 -17.32 -25.45
C CYS A 253 4.40 -18.75 -25.59
N PRO A 254 5.19 -19.74 -26.04
CA PRO A 254 4.72 -21.12 -26.18
C PRO A 254 4.44 -21.79 -24.83
N ASN A 255 5.06 -21.31 -23.75
CA ASN A 255 4.88 -21.87 -22.41
C ASN A 255 3.63 -21.35 -21.69
N CYS A 256 3.43 -20.02 -21.68
CA CYS A 256 2.38 -19.40 -20.85
C CYS A 256 1.30 -18.66 -21.65
N GLY A 257 1.40 -18.58 -22.98
CA GLY A 257 0.45 -17.83 -23.80
C GLY A 257 0.52 -16.30 -23.63
N GLY A 258 1.48 -15.79 -22.86
CA GLY A 258 1.68 -14.35 -22.65
C GLY A 258 2.15 -13.66 -23.93
N LYS A 259 1.80 -12.39 -24.11
CA LYS A 259 2.25 -11.59 -25.27
C LYS A 259 3.75 -11.37 -25.17
N VAL A 260 4.47 -11.68 -26.24
CA VAL A 260 5.93 -11.55 -26.32
C VAL A 260 6.26 -10.45 -27.33
N SER A 261 7.16 -9.54 -26.95
CA SER A 261 7.68 -8.51 -27.86
C SER A 261 8.50 -9.18 -28.96
N SER A 262 8.54 -8.58 -30.17
CA SER A 262 9.26 -9.15 -31.31
C SER A 262 10.75 -9.43 -31.06
N ASP A 263 11.32 -8.76 -30.07
CA ASP A 263 12.75 -8.77 -29.78
C ASP A 263 13.07 -9.38 -28.42
N ALA A 264 12.09 -9.95 -27.72
CA ALA A 264 12.27 -10.49 -26.37
C ALA A 264 12.91 -11.89 -26.38
N ALA A 265 14.09 -12.03 -25.76
CA ALA A 265 14.77 -13.32 -25.57
C ALA A 265 14.10 -14.21 -24.51
N PHE A 266 13.40 -13.59 -23.55
CA PHE A 266 12.67 -14.26 -22.47
C PHE A 266 11.27 -13.67 -22.36
N CYS A 267 10.30 -14.52 -22.01
CA CYS A 267 8.93 -14.09 -21.74
C CYS A 267 8.89 -13.24 -20.45
N SER A 268 8.39 -12.00 -20.54
CA SER A 268 8.20 -11.12 -19.37
C SER A 268 7.12 -11.63 -18.41
N SER A 269 6.24 -12.53 -18.86
CA SER A 269 5.15 -13.09 -18.03
C SER A 269 5.54 -14.35 -17.26
N CYS A 270 6.44 -15.19 -17.79
CA CYS A 270 6.79 -16.47 -17.15
C CYS A 270 8.29 -16.80 -17.11
N GLY A 271 9.15 -15.95 -17.67
CA GLY A 271 10.60 -16.16 -17.70
C GLY A 271 11.08 -17.23 -18.70
N ALA A 272 10.18 -17.92 -19.41
CA ALA A 272 10.57 -18.93 -20.40
C ALA A 272 11.37 -18.31 -21.55
N LYS A 273 12.44 -18.99 -21.98
CA LYS A 273 13.23 -18.62 -23.15
C LYS A 273 12.37 -18.72 -24.41
N ILE A 274 12.46 -17.73 -25.29
CA ILE A 274 11.74 -17.71 -26.57
C ILE A 274 12.71 -18.16 -27.66
N GLU A 275 12.43 -19.32 -28.24
CA GLU A 275 13.17 -19.84 -29.39
C GLU A 275 12.76 -19.04 -30.63
N ARG A 276 13.75 -18.39 -31.27
CA ARG A 276 13.59 -17.75 -32.58
C ARG A 276 14.14 -18.73 -33.59
N GLY A 277 13.28 -19.28 -34.44
CA GLY A 277 13.70 -20.15 -35.55
C GLY A 277 14.31 -19.28 -36.65
N GLU A 278 15.58 -19.56 -36.96
CA GLU A 278 16.15 -19.29 -38.28
C GLU A 278 15.81 -20.54 -39.11
N GLU A 279 14.98 -20.39 -40.15
CA GLU A 279 14.93 -21.38 -41.24
C GLU A 279 15.90 -20.96 -42.33
#